data_AF-A0A2D7XI67-F1
#
_entry.id   AF-A0A2D7XI67-F1
#
_cell.length_a   1.000
_cell.length_b   1.000
_cell.length_c   1.000
_cell.angle_alpha   90.00
_cell.angle_beta   90.00
_cell.angle_gamma   90.00
#
_symmetry.space_group_name_H-M   'P 1'
#
loop_
_entity.id
_entity.type
_entity.pdbx_description
1 polymer ?
#
loop_
_entity_poly.entity_id
_entity_poly.type
_entity_poly.pdbx_seq_one_letter_code
_entity_poly.pdbx_strand_id
1 'polypeptide(L)' 'MKVGTKMIGNWGAMIPLSYGVISKIDSNIVFITWDDMPGSISYGISDIDKGQMTLNGKPAGVGIYTEDQYYNN' A
#
# COMPACT_ATOMS: atom_id res chain seq x y z
N MET A 1 -5.23 -8.13 8.72
CA MET A 1 -4.14 -8.21 7.72
C MET A 1 -3.35 -9.50 7.94
N LYS A 2 -2.96 -10.23 6.89
CA LYS A 2 -2.20 -11.49 6.98
C LYS A 2 -1.29 -11.68 5.76
N VAL A 3 -0.33 -12.59 5.83
CA VAL A 3 0.45 -13.01 4.64
C VAL A 3 -0.51 -13.47 3.53
N GLY A 4 -0.25 -13.04 2.30
CA GLY A 4 -1.11 -13.24 1.14
C GLY A 4 -2.25 -12.22 1.00
N THR A 5 -2.42 -11.28 1.94
CA THR A 5 -3.33 -10.13 1.72
C THR A 5 -2.82 -9.33 0.52
N LYS A 6 -3.73 -9.03 -0.41
CA LYS A 6 -3.46 -8.19 -1.58
C LYS A 6 -3.39 -6.73 -1.18
N MET A 7 -2.44 -6.02 -1.79
CA MET A 7 -2.07 -4.66 -1.48
C MET A 7 -2.11 -3.81 -2.74
N ILE A 8 -2.48 -2.53 -2.58
CA ILE A 8 -2.46 -1.51 -3.63
C ILE A 8 -1.55 -0.37 -3.18
N GLY A 9 -0.55 -0.07 -3.99
CA GLY A 9 0.31 1.10 -3.85
C GLY A 9 -0.18 2.22 -4.77
N ASN A 10 -0.61 3.34 -4.20
CA ASN A 10 -0.95 4.55 -4.93
C ASN A 10 0.16 5.58 -4.73
N TRP A 11 1.00 5.77 -5.76
CA TRP A 11 2.20 6.60 -5.67
C TRP A 11 1.96 8.07 -6.02
N GLY A 12 0.70 8.47 -6.23
CA GLY A 12 0.31 9.82 -6.58
C GLY A 12 0.00 10.01 -8.07
N ALA A 13 -0.34 11.24 -8.43
CA ALA A 13 -0.83 11.56 -9.76
C ALA A 13 0.21 11.21 -10.85
N MET A 14 -0.26 10.54 -11.91
CA MET A 14 0.50 10.09 -13.10
C MET A 14 1.34 8.81 -12.94
N ILE A 15 1.31 8.15 -11.80
CA ILE A 15 1.91 6.82 -11.64
C ILE A 15 0.78 5.77 -11.58
N PRO A 16 0.83 4.70 -12.38
CA PRO A 16 -0.11 3.59 -12.26
C PRO A 16 -0.11 3.03 -10.83
N LEU A 17 -1.25 2.45 -10.43
CA LEU A 17 -1.29 1.68 -9.20
C LEU A 17 -0.35 0.49 -9.31
N SER A 18 0.40 0.22 -8.25
CA SER A 18 1.11 -1.04 -8.09
C SER A 18 0.25 -2.02 -7.32
N TYR A 19 0.33 -3.28 -7.71
CA TYR A 19 -0.35 -4.38 -7.04
C TYR A 19 0.70 -5.28 -6.42
N GLY A 20 0.37 -5.88 -5.29
CA GLY A 20 1.28 -6.76 -4.60
C GLY A 20 0.59 -7.58 -3.54
N VAL A 21 1.40 -8.38 -2.84
CA VAL A 21 0.93 -9.24 -1.74
C VAL A 21 1.87 -9.15 -0.56
N ILE A 22 1.31 -9.25 0.66
CA ILE A 22 2.13 -9.37 1.86
C ILE A 22 2.87 -10.70 1.83
N SER A 23 4.20 -10.65 1.77
CA SER A 23 5.06 -11.83 1.74
C SER A 23 5.53 -12.25 3.13
N LYS A 24 5.66 -11.29 4.07
CA LYS A 24 6.05 -11.55 5.46
C LYS A 24 5.45 -10.49 6.39
N ILE A 25 5.16 -10.87 7.62
CA ILE A 25 4.84 -9.95 8.72
C ILE A 25 5.84 -10.21 9.84
N ASP A 26 6.45 -9.14 10.35
CA ASP A 26 7.41 -9.21 11.45
C ASP A 26 7.10 -8.10 12.45
N SER A 27 6.52 -8.47 13.60
CA SER A 27 6.06 -7.54 14.63
C SER A 27 5.13 -6.46 14.04
N ASN A 28 5.58 -5.21 13.95
CA ASN A 28 4.81 -4.07 13.43
C ASN A 28 5.19 -3.70 11.98
N ILE A 29 5.93 -4.56 11.29
CA ILE A 29 6.39 -4.35 9.92
C ILE A 29 5.75 -5.38 9.00
N VAL A 30 5.22 -4.91 7.87
CA VAL A 30 4.75 -5.74 6.76
C VAL A 30 5.72 -5.64 5.61
N PHE A 31 6.05 -6.78 5.01
CA PHE A 31 6.84 -6.85 3.80
C PHE A 31 5.90 -7.16 2.64
N ILE A 32 5.91 -6.32 1.62
CA ILE A 32 5.06 -6.43 0.43
C ILE A 32 5.96 -6.72 -0.76
N THR A 33 5.65 -7.79 -1.49
CA THR A 33 6.23 -8.05 -2.80
C THR A 33 5.30 -7.42 -3.83
N TRP A 34 5.81 -6.42 -4.55
CA TRP A 34 5.09 -5.72 -5.60
C TRP A 34 5.33 -6.41 -6.95
N ASP A 35 4.32 -6.46 -7.80
CA ASP A 35 4.39 -7.13 -9.11
C ASP A 35 5.32 -6.40 -10.09
N ASP A 36 5.47 -5.09 -9.91
CA ASP A 36 6.24 -4.19 -10.77
C ASP A 36 7.61 -3.79 -10.19
N MET A 37 7.95 -4.24 -8.98
CA MET A 37 9.24 -3.94 -8.34
C MET A 37 9.94 -5.23 -7.89
N PRO A 38 11.23 -5.40 -8.18
CA PRO A 38 11.96 -6.57 -7.73
C PRO A 38 12.13 -6.55 -6.20
N GLY A 39 11.83 -7.67 -5.54
CA GLY A 39 12.05 -7.88 -4.11
C GLY A 39 10.84 -7.56 -3.24
N SER A 40 11.09 -7.41 -1.92
CA SER A 40 10.06 -7.07 -0.94
C SER A 40 10.39 -5.75 -0.27
N ILE A 41 9.42 -4.84 -0.18
CA ILE A 41 9.55 -3.55 0.50
C ILE A 41 8.81 -3.62 1.83
N SER A 42 9.44 -3.09 2.88
CA SER A 42 8.89 -3.07 4.23
C SER A 42 8.16 -1.77 4.55
N TYR A 43 7.02 -1.87 5.21
CA TYR A 43 6.23 -0.72 5.69
C TYR A 43 5.78 -0.95 7.13
N GLY A 44 5.57 0.13 7.89
CA GLY A 44 4.92 0.03 9.19
C GLY A 44 3.45 -0.33 9.02
N ILE A 45 2.94 -1.26 9.84
CA ILE A 45 1.50 -1.59 9.87
C ILE A 45 0.65 -0.34 10.16
N SER A 46 1.20 0.61 10.93
CA SER A 46 0.55 1.89 11.23
C SER A 46 0.34 2.79 10.01
N ASP A 47 1.05 2.55 8.90
CA ASP A 47 1.02 3.41 7.71
C ASP A 47 0.03 2.86 6.65
N ILE A 48 -0.39 1.61 6.81
CA ILE A 48 -1.34 0.95 5.92
C ILE A 48 -2.75 1.47 6.18
N ASP A 49 -3.52 1.68 5.11
CA ASP A 49 -4.92 2.16 5.12
C ASP A 49 -5.10 3.53 5.79
N LYS A 50 -4.04 4.33 5.92
CA LYS A 50 -4.10 5.69 6.49
C LYS A 50 -4.59 6.76 5.52
N GLY A 51 -4.71 6.43 4.23
CA GLY A 51 -5.06 7.41 3.21
C GLY A 51 -3.87 8.22 2.71
N GLN A 52 -4.08 8.94 1.60
CA GLN A 52 -3.14 9.94 1.10
C GLN A 52 -3.40 11.27 1.79
N MET A 53 -2.37 12.09 1.91
CA MET A 53 -2.57 13.49 2.31
C MET A 53 -3.47 14.18 1.28
N THR A 54 -4.23 15.17 1.71
CA THR A 54 -5.06 15.97 0.78
C THR A 54 -4.45 17.36 0.64
N LEU A 55 -4.08 17.74 -0.59
CA LEU A 55 -3.66 19.10 -0.94
C LEU A 55 -4.74 19.72 -1.83
N ASN A 56 -5.36 20.81 -1.35
CA ASN A 56 -6.43 21.52 -2.06
C ASN A 56 -7.61 20.62 -2.47
N GLY A 57 -8.03 19.71 -1.59
CA GLY A 57 -9.14 18.78 -1.85
C GLY A 57 -8.81 17.63 -2.81
N LYS A 58 -7.55 17.49 -3.23
CA LYS A 58 -7.09 16.38 -4.07
C LYS A 58 -6.11 15.48 -3.28
N PRO A 59 -6.20 14.16 -3.42
CA PRO A 59 -5.20 13.26 -2.84
C PRO A 59 -3.82 13.57 -3.42
N ALA A 60 -2.84 13.66 -2.53
CA ALA A 60 -1.45 13.98 -2.83
C ALA A 60 -0.52 13.12 -1.97
N GLY A 61 0.57 12.68 -2.59
CA GLY A 61 1.57 11.81 -1.96
C GLY A 61 1.29 10.33 -2.19
N VAL A 62 1.84 9.50 -1.31
CA VAL A 62 1.83 8.04 -1.42
C VAL A 62 0.86 7.45 -0.42
N GLY A 63 0.09 6.46 -0.84
CA GLY A 63 -0.79 5.66 0.03
C GLY A 63 -0.61 4.18 -0.24
N ILE A 64 -0.68 3.38 0.82
CA ILE A 64 -0.59 1.93 0.76
C ILE A 64 -1.83 1.36 1.42
N TYR A 65 -2.51 0.50 0.68
CA TYR A 65 -3.84 0.05 1.03
C TYR A 65 -3.95 -1.45 0.92
N THR A 66 -4.79 -2.06 1.75
CA THR A 66 -5.34 -3.37 1.43
C THR A 66 -6.31 -3.24 0.25
N GLU A 67 -6.36 -4.24 -0.64
CA GLU A 67 -7.26 -4.23 -1.81
C GLU A 67 -8.72 -3.99 -1.38
N ASP A 68 -9.15 -4.64 -0.29
CA ASP A 68 -10.50 -4.47 0.27
C ASP A 68 -10.76 -3.02 0.71
N GLN A 69 -9.82 -2.36 1.39
CA GLN A 69 -10.03 -1.00 1.87
C GLN A 69 -10.00 0.03 0.73
N TYR A 70 -9.17 -0.19 -0.29
CA TYR A 70 -9.05 0.71 -1.44
C TYR A 70 -10.33 0.78 -2.28
N TYR A 71 -11.02 -0.35 -2.48
CA TYR A 71 -12.26 -0.40 -3.29
C TYR A 71 -13.55 -0.17 -2.50
N ASN A 72 -13.51 -0.22 -1.17
CA ASN A 72 -14.67 -0.01 -0.31
C ASN A 72 -14.76 1.41 0.31
N ASN A 73 -13.86 2.33 -0.06
CA ASN A 73 -13.97 3.77 0.23
C ASN A 73 -14.31 4.56 -1.03
#